data_AF-A0A8C4ZDA7-F1
#
_entry.id   AF-A0A8C4ZDA7-F1
#
_cell.length_a   1.000
_cell.length_b   1.000
_cell.length_c   1.000
_cell.angle_alpha   90.00
_cell.angle_beta   90.00
_cell.angle_gamma   90.00
#
_symmetry.space_group_name_H-M   'P 1'
#
loop_
_entity.id
_entity.type
_entity.pdbx_description
1 polymer ?
#
loop_
_entity_poly.entity_id
_entity_poly.type
_entity_poly.pdbx_seq_one_letter_code
_entity_poly.pdbx_strand_id
1 'polypeptide(L)'
;MKLRSVNVIFYSSVEFYGKVLKKTTDLKTDACVASSGPVPAHIRHALNMVHPEVIAKYYGCGLVVPECMEACQVLDLGSGSGRDCYMLSKLVGEKGNVTGIDMTEKLLEVARTYTDYHTQAFGYKAPNIRFVQGYLEALNEAGIEGSAYDICISNGAVNLCPDKKPVLQEAYRVLKEGGELYFSDVYSSGRLTEEIRNSNVLWGECLSGALWWEDLMQLAEEVGFSPPRFVSGAAIKVFNKEMQDILGDFKFLSATYRLFKVPRGAGKPREVVYQGGITGMEESFSLDSQYTFKVNEVVEVDGDVAEILTRSRFSDKFTMLPPGGPSQTCGASPKAGTVNPFELIHHRSDVPGSTTGGCCGTQPTGCCN
;
A
#
# COMPACT_ATOMS: atom_id res chain seq x y z
N MET A 1 -20.22 0.38 -31.55
CA MET A 1 -20.33 -0.97 -30.94
C MET A 1 -19.69 -1.00 -29.55
N LYS A 2 -19.84 0.09 -28.77
CA LYS A 2 -19.28 0.36 -27.44
C LYS A 2 -20.48 0.45 -26.46
N LEU A 3 -20.30 0.16 -25.17
CA LEU A 3 -21.23 0.30 -24.01
C LEU A 3 -21.92 -0.96 -23.43
N ARG A 4 -21.82 -2.17 -24.01
CA ARG A 4 -22.51 -3.36 -23.42
C ARG A 4 -21.67 -4.20 -22.43
N SER A 5 -20.34 -4.11 -22.43
CA SER A 5 -19.47 -4.92 -21.57
C SER A 5 -19.18 -4.30 -20.19
N VAL A 6 -19.18 -2.97 -20.09
CA VAL A 6 -18.86 -2.26 -18.83
C VAL A 6 -19.99 -2.38 -17.82
N ASN A 7 -21.25 -2.28 -18.27
CA ASN A 7 -22.42 -2.33 -17.38
C ASN A 7 -22.65 -3.68 -16.70
N VAL A 8 -22.24 -4.81 -17.30
CA VAL A 8 -22.45 -6.15 -16.73
C VAL A 8 -21.48 -6.40 -15.58
N ILE A 9 -20.21 -6.01 -15.73
CA ILE A 9 -19.19 -6.11 -14.68
C ILE A 9 -19.55 -5.17 -13.53
N PHE A 10 -20.02 -3.95 -13.84
CA PHE A 10 -20.40 -2.95 -12.83
C PHE A 10 -21.63 -3.35 -11.99
N TYR A 11 -22.66 -3.92 -12.64
CA TYR A 11 -23.83 -4.46 -11.95
C TYR A 11 -23.46 -5.66 -11.06
N SER A 12 -22.52 -6.51 -11.51
CA SER A 12 -21.98 -7.63 -10.74
C SER A 12 -21.25 -7.15 -9.48
N SER A 13 -20.48 -6.06 -9.55
CA SER A 13 -19.76 -5.49 -8.40
C SER A 13 -20.68 -5.07 -7.25
N VAL A 14 -21.72 -4.30 -7.56
CA VAL A 14 -22.68 -3.80 -6.57
C VAL A 14 -23.53 -4.92 -5.98
N GLU A 15 -23.93 -5.93 -6.77
CA GLU A 15 -24.67 -7.08 -6.24
C GLU A 15 -23.80 -8.05 -5.44
N PHE A 16 -22.57 -8.33 -5.87
CA PHE A 16 -21.72 -9.32 -5.20
C PHE A 16 -21.25 -8.84 -3.82
N TYR A 17 -20.67 -7.64 -3.73
CA TYR A 17 -20.25 -7.05 -2.46
C TYR A 17 -21.42 -6.49 -1.64
N GLY A 18 -22.52 -6.09 -2.29
CA GLY A 18 -23.71 -5.56 -1.62
C GLY A 18 -24.77 -6.58 -1.20
N LYS A 19 -24.76 -7.82 -1.75
CA LYS A 19 -25.76 -8.87 -1.45
C LYS A 19 -25.19 -10.27 -1.21
N VAL A 20 -24.08 -10.66 -1.84
CA VAL A 20 -23.63 -12.07 -1.89
C VAL A 20 -22.56 -12.39 -0.83
N LEU A 21 -21.55 -11.53 -0.65
CA LEU A 21 -20.50 -11.74 0.35
C LEU A 21 -21.00 -11.39 1.76
N LYS A 22 -21.14 -12.41 2.62
CA LYS A 22 -21.54 -12.22 4.02
C LYS A 22 -20.36 -12.32 4.99
N LYS A 23 -19.27 -13.02 4.64
CA LYS A 23 -18.05 -13.18 5.45
C LYS A 23 -16.79 -13.37 4.57
N THR A 24 -15.61 -12.99 5.09
CA THR A 24 -14.29 -13.20 4.43
C THR A 24 -13.90 -14.66 4.23
N THR A 25 -14.58 -15.60 4.90
CA THR A 25 -14.37 -17.06 4.77
C THR A 25 -14.92 -17.65 3.47
N ASP A 26 -15.61 -16.85 2.66
CA ASP A 26 -16.25 -17.31 1.43
C ASP A 26 -15.28 -17.36 0.22
N LEU A 27 -14.04 -16.89 0.38
CA LEU A 27 -12.98 -16.85 -0.64
C LEU A 27 -12.25 -18.20 -0.76
N LYS A 28 -11.96 -18.66 -1.99
CA LYS A 28 -11.32 -19.95 -2.28
C LYS A 28 -9.81 -19.86 -2.54
N THR A 29 -9.23 -18.67 -2.37
CA THR A 29 -7.80 -18.39 -2.59
C THR A 29 -7.17 -17.73 -1.37
N ASP A 30 -5.83 -17.85 -1.26
CA ASP A 30 -5.04 -17.14 -0.23
C ASP A 30 -4.76 -15.68 -0.63
N ALA A 31 -5.50 -15.14 -1.62
CA ALA A 31 -5.29 -13.81 -2.18
C ALA A 31 -5.32 -12.69 -1.12
N CYS A 32 -5.93 -12.95 0.04
CA CYS A 32 -6.18 -12.00 1.11
C CYS A 32 -5.15 -12.01 2.27
N VAL A 33 -3.93 -12.53 2.06
CA VAL A 33 -2.90 -12.57 3.13
C VAL A 33 -1.67 -11.76 2.72
N ALA A 34 -1.74 -10.43 2.85
CA ALA A 34 -0.65 -9.53 2.43
C ALA A 34 0.43 -9.24 3.50
N SER A 35 0.28 -9.66 4.76
CA SER A 35 1.23 -9.26 5.82
C SER A 35 2.28 -10.32 6.12
N SER A 36 3.53 -10.05 5.74
CA SER A 36 4.72 -10.87 5.97
C SER A 36 5.38 -10.66 7.34
N GLY A 37 4.61 -10.25 8.36
CA GLY A 37 5.10 -10.07 9.74
C GLY A 37 3.99 -9.74 10.75
N PRO A 38 4.28 -9.78 12.06
CA PRO A 38 3.31 -9.43 13.10
C PRO A 38 2.93 -7.94 13.00
N VAL A 39 1.63 -7.65 13.11
CA VAL A 39 1.13 -6.26 13.10
C VAL A 39 1.72 -5.48 14.28
N PRO A 40 2.35 -4.31 14.04
CA PRO A 40 2.89 -3.47 15.10
C PRO A 40 1.88 -3.17 16.20
N ALA A 41 2.34 -3.09 17.45
CA ALA A 41 1.46 -3.01 18.62
C ALA A 41 0.52 -1.80 18.59
N HIS A 42 0.98 -0.64 18.10
CA HIS A 42 0.18 0.58 17.98
C HIS A 42 -0.93 0.45 16.92
N ILE A 43 -0.64 -0.20 15.78
CA ILE A 43 -1.63 -0.50 14.73
C ILE A 43 -2.66 -1.51 15.26
N ARG A 44 -2.20 -2.58 15.91
CA ARG A 44 -3.08 -3.57 16.52
C ARG A 44 -3.99 -2.95 17.58
N HIS A 45 -3.47 -2.02 18.38
CA HIS A 45 -4.27 -1.27 19.34
C HIS A 45 -5.36 -0.45 18.64
N ALA A 46 -5.01 0.33 17.60
CA ALA A 46 -5.98 1.10 16.83
C ALA A 46 -7.07 0.21 16.20
N LEU A 47 -6.70 -0.92 15.62
CA LEU A 47 -7.65 -1.89 15.06
C LEU A 47 -8.61 -2.46 16.11
N ASN A 48 -8.11 -2.78 17.31
CA ASN A 48 -8.93 -3.32 18.39
C ASN A 48 -9.94 -2.30 18.94
N MET A 49 -9.78 -1.01 18.65
CA MET A 49 -10.73 0.02 19.02
C MET A 49 -11.85 0.21 17.98
N VAL A 50 -11.72 -0.39 16.79
CA VAL A 50 -12.71 -0.28 15.72
C VAL A 50 -13.97 -1.07 16.11
N HIS A 51 -15.13 -0.48 15.91
CA HIS A 51 -16.41 -1.09 16.27
C HIS A 51 -16.62 -2.44 15.56
N PRO A 52 -17.06 -3.50 16.26
CA PRO A 52 -17.20 -4.84 15.67
C PRO A 52 -18.09 -4.91 14.42
N GLU A 53 -19.15 -4.11 14.34
CA GLU A 53 -20.01 -4.09 13.14
C GLU A 53 -19.33 -3.49 11.90
N VAL A 54 -18.40 -2.54 12.10
CA VAL A 54 -17.58 -2.01 11.01
C VAL A 54 -16.65 -3.13 10.52
N ILE A 55 -16.00 -3.85 11.43
CA ILE A 55 -15.10 -4.96 11.11
C ILE A 55 -15.86 -6.10 10.40
N ALA A 56 -17.07 -6.44 10.86
CA ALA A 56 -17.84 -7.56 10.35
C ALA A 56 -18.27 -7.40 8.87
N LYS A 57 -18.28 -6.16 8.35
CA LYS A 57 -18.65 -5.82 6.97
C LYS A 57 -17.45 -5.38 6.12
N TYR A 58 -16.25 -5.78 6.52
CA TYR A 58 -15.01 -5.48 5.80
C TYR A 58 -14.62 -6.60 4.84
N TYR A 59 -14.17 -6.23 3.63
CA TYR A 59 -13.89 -7.15 2.53
C TYR A 59 -12.48 -6.99 1.90
N GLY A 60 -11.54 -6.33 2.58
CA GLY A 60 -10.19 -6.09 2.05
C GLY A 60 -9.18 -7.23 2.32
N CYS A 61 -8.07 -7.21 1.58
CA CYS A 61 -7.10 -8.31 1.46
C CYS A 61 -5.93 -8.25 2.47
N GLY A 62 -6.07 -7.51 3.57
CA GLY A 62 -5.02 -7.35 4.57
C GLY A 62 -5.10 -6.02 5.32
N LEU A 63 -3.93 -5.45 5.62
CA LEU A 63 -3.76 -4.13 6.23
C LEU A 63 -2.83 -3.29 5.36
N VAL A 64 -3.29 -2.10 4.98
CA VAL A 64 -2.51 -1.11 4.25
C VAL A 64 -2.34 0.09 5.15
N VAL A 65 -1.17 0.17 5.79
CA VAL A 65 -0.88 1.21 6.80
C VAL A 65 0.47 1.84 6.47
N PRO A 66 0.47 3.04 5.88
CA PRO A 66 1.70 3.79 5.68
C PRO A 66 2.35 4.21 7.00
N GLU A 67 3.65 4.48 6.95
CA GLU A 67 4.39 5.00 8.11
C GLU A 67 4.27 6.53 8.20
N CYS A 68 4.67 7.12 9.34
CA CYS A 68 4.81 8.57 9.50
C CYS A 68 3.54 9.37 9.15
N MET A 69 2.39 9.00 9.71
CA MET A 69 1.08 9.57 9.35
C MET A 69 0.51 10.59 10.34
N GLU A 70 1.26 10.93 11.39
CA GLU A 70 0.78 11.89 12.39
C GLU A 70 0.36 13.21 11.73
N ALA A 71 -0.83 13.70 12.08
CA ALA A 71 -1.46 14.89 11.54
C ALA A 71 -1.71 14.91 10.02
N CYS A 72 -1.55 13.79 9.31
CA CYS A 72 -1.77 13.73 7.87
C CYS A 72 -3.25 13.82 7.48
N GLN A 73 -3.50 14.36 6.29
CA GLN A 73 -4.77 14.28 5.57
C GLN A 73 -4.74 13.02 4.69
N VAL A 74 -5.58 12.04 5.00
CA VAL A 74 -5.61 10.73 4.34
C VAL A 74 -6.91 10.54 3.57
N LEU A 75 -6.81 10.03 2.34
CA LEU A 75 -7.94 9.58 1.53
C LEU A 75 -7.88 8.06 1.39
N ASP A 76 -8.95 7.37 1.78
CA ASP A 76 -9.11 5.93 1.59
C ASP A 76 -10.03 5.64 0.40
N LEU A 77 -9.44 5.09 -0.67
CA LEU A 77 -10.10 4.76 -1.93
C LEU A 77 -10.72 3.36 -1.83
N GLY A 78 -12.05 3.29 -1.76
CA GLY A 78 -12.77 2.03 -1.56
C GLY A 78 -12.90 1.68 -0.08
N SER A 79 -13.31 2.66 0.72
CA SER A 79 -13.34 2.57 2.20
C SER A 79 -14.32 1.54 2.76
N GLY A 80 -15.28 1.06 1.97
CA GLY A 80 -16.29 0.10 2.40
C GLY A 80 -17.03 0.54 3.66
N SER A 81 -17.07 -0.33 4.68
CA SER A 81 -17.68 -0.05 5.98
C SER A 81 -16.83 0.87 6.88
N GLY A 82 -15.62 1.25 6.46
CA GLY A 82 -14.75 2.19 7.15
C GLY A 82 -13.73 1.59 8.14
N ARG A 83 -13.47 0.27 8.11
CA ARG A 83 -12.49 -0.38 9.02
C ARG A 83 -11.12 0.32 8.98
N ASP A 84 -10.55 0.40 7.78
CA ASP A 84 -9.21 0.96 7.60
C ASP A 84 -9.25 2.47 7.90
N CYS A 85 -10.30 3.17 7.45
CA CYS A 85 -10.52 4.57 7.81
C CYS A 85 -10.52 4.85 9.31
N TYR A 86 -11.23 4.07 10.13
CA TYR A 86 -11.29 4.29 11.58
C TYR A 86 -9.97 3.97 12.29
N MET A 87 -9.29 2.91 11.85
CA MET A 87 -7.93 2.62 12.31
C MET A 87 -7.00 3.80 11.98
N LEU A 88 -7.02 4.29 10.74
CA LEU A 88 -6.22 5.42 10.30
C LEU A 88 -6.57 6.70 11.04
N SER A 89 -7.86 6.95 11.31
CA SER A 89 -8.35 8.10 12.09
C SER A 89 -7.69 8.15 13.48
N LYS A 90 -7.46 6.98 14.10
CA LYS A 90 -6.70 6.90 15.35
C LYS A 90 -5.21 7.16 15.17
N LEU A 91 -4.62 6.63 14.09
CA LEU A 91 -3.17 6.74 13.81
C LEU A 91 -2.74 8.15 13.40
N VAL A 92 -3.56 8.87 12.63
CA VAL A 92 -3.26 10.26 12.24
C VAL A 92 -3.47 11.24 13.40
N GLY A 93 -4.22 10.86 14.42
CA GLY A 93 -4.49 11.69 15.60
C GLY A 93 -5.52 12.79 15.36
N GLU A 94 -5.86 13.53 16.42
CA GLU A 94 -6.91 14.57 16.41
C GLU A 94 -6.62 15.73 15.44
N LYS A 95 -5.34 15.95 15.08
CA LYS A 95 -4.93 16.98 14.11
C LYS A 95 -4.93 16.51 12.66
N GLY A 96 -4.98 15.20 12.43
CA GLY A 96 -5.09 14.63 11.09
C GLY A 96 -6.54 14.53 10.65
N ASN A 97 -6.77 14.10 9.42
CA ASN A 97 -8.12 13.83 8.93
C ASN A 97 -8.12 12.59 8.03
N VAL A 98 -9.23 11.85 8.04
CA VAL A 98 -9.45 10.74 7.12
C VAL A 98 -10.73 10.97 6.33
N THR A 99 -10.64 10.92 5.01
CA THR A 99 -11.80 10.85 4.13
C THR A 99 -11.88 9.44 3.57
N GLY A 100 -12.99 8.73 3.77
CA GLY A 100 -13.29 7.49 3.05
C GLY A 100 -14.21 7.75 1.87
N ILE A 101 -13.92 7.18 0.70
CA ILE A 101 -14.84 7.17 -0.44
C ILE A 101 -15.22 5.74 -0.81
N ASP A 102 -16.49 5.52 -1.09
CA ASP A 102 -17.00 4.25 -1.65
C ASP A 102 -18.21 4.51 -2.54
N MET A 103 -18.47 3.64 -3.51
CA MET A 103 -19.66 3.74 -4.36
C MET A 103 -20.92 3.17 -3.68
N THR A 104 -20.74 2.33 -2.65
CA THR A 104 -21.80 1.52 -2.04
C THR A 104 -22.41 2.21 -0.83
N GLU A 105 -23.53 2.89 -1.03
CA GLU A 105 -24.18 3.69 0.03
C GLU A 105 -24.49 2.87 1.29
N LYS A 106 -24.91 1.61 1.17
CA LYS A 106 -25.18 0.73 2.32
C LYS A 106 -23.96 0.47 3.21
N LEU A 107 -22.76 0.45 2.63
CA LEU A 107 -21.52 0.30 3.41
C LEU A 107 -21.17 1.62 4.09
N LEU A 108 -21.36 2.74 3.38
CA LEU A 108 -21.15 4.08 3.93
C LEU A 108 -22.15 4.43 5.05
N GLU A 109 -23.39 3.95 4.99
CA GLU A 109 -24.37 4.08 6.09
C GLU A 109 -23.83 3.46 7.38
N VAL A 110 -23.23 2.26 7.29
CA VAL A 110 -22.59 1.60 8.43
C VAL A 110 -21.39 2.42 8.90
N ALA A 111 -20.55 2.86 7.98
CA ALA A 111 -19.38 3.67 8.28
C ALA A 111 -19.79 4.92 9.06
N ARG A 112 -20.74 5.70 8.56
CA ARG A 112 -21.24 6.95 9.17
C ARG A 112 -21.93 6.72 10.52
N THR A 113 -22.66 5.61 10.69
CA THR A 113 -23.35 5.27 11.95
C THR A 113 -22.40 5.24 13.15
N TYR A 114 -21.15 4.82 12.95
CA TYR A 114 -20.17 4.64 14.03
C TYR A 114 -19.22 5.82 14.22
N THR A 115 -19.45 6.98 13.59
CA THR A 115 -18.53 8.13 13.70
C THR A 115 -18.43 8.67 15.12
N ASP A 116 -19.56 8.84 15.81
CA ASP A 116 -19.58 9.34 17.19
C ASP A 116 -18.95 8.35 18.17
N TYR A 117 -19.20 7.04 17.97
CA TYR A 117 -18.57 5.98 18.76
C TYR A 117 -17.05 6.09 18.73
N HIS A 118 -16.45 6.17 17.53
CA HIS A 118 -14.99 6.22 17.40
C HIS A 118 -14.43 7.56 17.89
N THR A 119 -15.12 8.67 17.65
CA THR A 119 -14.73 9.98 18.18
C THR A 119 -14.61 9.95 19.69
N GLN A 120 -15.61 9.38 20.39
CA GLN A 120 -15.59 9.22 21.84
C GLN A 120 -14.52 8.21 22.29
N ALA A 121 -14.44 7.05 21.64
CA ALA A 121 -13.47 6.01 21.99
C ALA A 121 -12.03 6.48 21.85
N PHE A 122 -11.75 7.37 20.89
CA PHE A 122 -10.42 7.93 20.67
C PHE A 122 -10.11 9.13 21.57
N GLY A 123 -11.12 9.67 22.27
CA GLY A 123 -11.00 10.83 23.16
C GLY A 123 -10.91 12.16 22.42
N TYR A 124 -11.44 12.25 21.21
CA TYR A 124 -11.40 13.46 20.39
C TYR A 124 -12.58 14.38 20.68
N LYS A 125 -12.35 15.69 20.52
CA LYS A 125 -13.39 16.72 20.73
C LYS A 125 -14.41 16.78 19.59
N ALA A 126 -14.00 16.36 18.41
CA ALA A 126 -14.81 16.34 17.19
C ALA A 126 -14.34 15.19 16.29
N PRO A 127 -15.18 14.68 15.39
CA PRO A 127 -14.76 13.66 14.43
C PRO A 127 -13.68 14.22 13.52
N ASN A 128 -12.61 13.44 13.33
CA ASN A 128 -11.56 13.73 12.35
C ASN A 128 -11.73 12.86 11.09
N ILE A 129 -12.93 12.37 10.84
CA ILE A 129 -13.24 11.42 9.76
C ILE A 129 -14.54 11.82 9.05
N ARG A 130 -14.59 11.61 7.74
CA ARG A 130 -15.82 11.77 6.94
C ARG A 130 -15.90 10.71 5.84
N PHE A 131 -17.12 10.41 5.39
CA PHE A 131 -17.39 9.39 4.37
C PHE A 131 -18.21 9.96 3.21
N VAL A 132 -17.69 9.83 2.01
CA VAL A 132 -18.25 10.40 0.78
C VAL A 132 -18.67 9.27 -0.16
N GLN A 133 -19.84 9.41 -0.80
CA GLN A 133 -20.26 8.49 -1.84
C GLN A 133 -19.70 8.95 -3.19
N GLY A 134 -19.10 8.03 -3.95
CA GLY A 134 -18.63 8.35 -5.30
C GLY A 134 -17.81 7.24 -5.93
N TYR A 135 -17.31 7.52 -7.13
CA TYR A 135 -16.47 6.62 -7.91
C TYR A 135 -15.00 7.03 -7.81
N LEU A 136 -14.09 6.06 -7.81
CA LEU A 136 -12.66 6.32 -7.66
C LEU A 136 -12.06 7.02 -8.90
N GLU A 137 -12.70 6.83 -10.05
CA GLU A 137 -12.38 7.44 -11.34
C GLU A 137 -12.85 8.90 -11.45
N ALA A 138 -13.65 9.39 -10.49
CA ALA A 138 -14.31 10.69 -10.54
C ALA A 138 -14.41 11.34 -9.15
N LEU A 139 -13.28 11.44 -8.43
CA LEU A 139 -13.23 11.99 -7.07
C LEU A 139 -13.70 13.46 -7.04
N ASN A 140 -13.44 14.22 -8.10
CA ASN A 140 -13.92 15.59 -8.28
C ASN A 140 -15.45 15.70 -8.24
N GLU A 141 -16.18 14.76 -8.86
CA GLU A 141 -17.64 14.72 -8.85
C GLU A 141 -18.19 14.43 -7.45
N ALA A 142 -17.44 13.68 -6.66
CA ALA A 142 -17.72 13.42 -5.24
C ALA A 142 -17.37 14.61 -4.32
N GLY A 143 -16.89 15.73 -4.87
CA GLY A 143 -16.51 16.91 -4.09
C GLY A 143 -15.14 16.82 -3.43
N ILE A 144 -14.26 15.93 -3.90
CA ILE A 144 -12.90 15.79 -3.38
C ILE A 144 -11.96 16.74 -4.13
N GLU A 145 -11.47 17.72 -3.38
CA GLU A 145 -10.61 18.79 -3.88
C GLU A 145 -9.22 18.28 -4.31
N GLY A 146 -8.60 19.01 -5.24
CA GLY A 146 -7.23 18.75 -5.69
C GLY A 146 -6.21 19.18 -4.64
N SER A 147 -5.05 18.53 -4.62
CA SER A 147 -3.90 18.91 -3.77
C SER A 147 -4.23 19.07 -2.27
N ALA A 148 -5.12 18.23 -1.74
CA ALA A 148 -5.62 18.30 -0.37
C ALA A 148 -5.05 17.22 0.56
N TYR A 149 -4.58 16.09 -0.01
CA TYR A 149 -4.20 14.91 0.76
C TYR A 149 -2.70 14.67 0.77
N ASP A 150 -2.18 14.31 1.94
CA ASP A 150 -0.79 13.87 2.11
C ASP A 150 -0.62 12.42 1.65
N ILE A 151 -1.67 11.61 1.84
CA ILE A 151 -1.66 10.17 1.59
C ILE A 151 -2.99 9.76 0.97
N CYS A 152 -2.94 9.04 -0.14
CA CYS A 152 -4.04 8.22 -0.63
C CYS A 152 -3.70 6.76 -0.34
N ILE A 153 -4.66 6.01 0.19
CA ILE A 153 -4.53 4.56 0.35
C ILE A 153 -5.60 3.83 -0.45
N SER A 154 -5.33 2.57 -0.77
CA SER A 154 -6.31 1.63 -1.30
C SER A 154 -5.92 0.21 -0.89
N ASN A 155 -6.93 -0.61 -0.61
CA ASN A 155 -6.74 -2.03 -0.31
C ASN A 155 -7.66 -2.88 -1.20
N GLY A 156 -7.14 -3.33 -2.34
CA GLY A 156 -7.85 -4.18 -3.29
C GLY A 156 -8.95 -3.51 -4.13
N ALA A 157 -9.22 -2.22 -3.94
CA ALA A 157 -10.30 -1.52 -4.64
C ALA A 157 -9.93 -1.11 -6.08
N VAL A 158 -8.66 -0.79 -6.35
CA VAL A 158 -8.20 -0.33 -7.67
C VAL A 158 -8.41 -1.40 -8.74
N ASN A 159 -8.18 -2.68 -8.43
CA ASN A 159 -8.40 -3.76 -9.38
C ASN A 159 -9.87 -4.02 -9.72
N LEU A 160 -10.81 -3.56 -8.89
CA LEU A 160 -12.25 -3.62 -9.19
C LEU A 160 -12.66 -2.54 -10.19
N CYS A 161 -11.82 -1.53 -10.40
CA CYS A 161 -12.07 -0.46 -11.36
C CYS A 161 -11.80 -0.95 -12.80
N PRO A 162 -12.74 -0.74 -13.75
CA PRO A 162 -12.58 -1.17 -15.13
C PRO A 162 -11.39 -0.53 -15.85
N ASP A 163 -11.17 0.76 -15.58
CA ASP A 163 -10.02 1.51 -16.08
C ASP A 163 -9.24 2.09 -14.89
N LYS A 164 -7.99 1.67 -14.74
CA LYS A 164 -7.13 2.05 -13.63
C LYS A 164 -6.47 3.41 -13.86
N LYS A 165 -6.39 3.87 -15.13
CA LYS A 165 -5.74 5.13 -15.45
C LYS A 165 -6.47 6.34 -14.86
N PRO A 166 -7.81 6.50 -15.01
CA PRO A 166 -8.55 7.56 -14.34
C PRO A 166 -8.41 7.54 -12.81
N VAL A 167 -8.41 6.35 -12.19
CA VAL A 167 -8.20 6.22 -10.74
C VAL A 167 -6.84 6.78 -10.32
N LEU A 168 -5.77 6.40 -11.03
CA LEU A 168 -4.43 6.91 -10.75
C LEU A 168 -4.32 8.42 -11.04
N GLN A 169 -4.99 8.93 -12.07
CA GLN A 169 -5.04 10.36 -12.38
C GLN A 169 -5.73 11.16 -11.28
N GLU A 170 -6.86 10.68 -10.77
CA GLU A 170 -7.57 11.32 -9.68
C GLU A 170 -6.78 11.24 -8.37
N ALA A 171 -6.17 10.09 -8.05
CA ALA A 171 -5.26 9.97 -6.91
C ALA A 171 -4.10 10.98 -7.02
N TYR A 172 -3.48 11.11 -8.19
CA TYR A 172 -2.43 12.11 -8.43
C TYR A 172 -2.93 13.55 -8.25
N ARG A 173 -4.14 13.85 -8.75
CA ARG A 173 -4.75 15.18 -8.67
C ARG A 173 -5.00 15.60 -7.23
N VAL A 174 -5.53 14.71 -6.39
CA VAL A 174 -5.92 15.02 -5.01
C VAL A 174 -4.73 15.05 -4.04
N LEU A 175 -3.61 14.42 -4.39
CA LEU A 175 -2.38 14.48 -3.61
C LEU A 175 -1.71 15.85 -3.67
N LYS A 176 -1.20 16.31 -2.53
CA LYS A 176 -0.26 17.43 -2.43
C LYS A 176 1.06 17.06 -3.12
N GLU A 177 1.86 18.07 -3.48
CA GLU A 177 3.27 17.85 -3.79
C GLU A 177 3.97 17.19 -2.59
N GLY A 178 4.76 16.15 -2.84
CA GLY A 178 5.35 15.29 -1.82
C GLY A 178 4.41 14.23 -1.23
N GLY A 179 3.12 14.22 -1.61
CA GLY A 179 2.15 13.23 -1.18
C GLY A 179 2.37 11.86 -1.83
N GLU A 180 1.76 10.82 -1.27
CA GLU A 180 1.90 9.44 -1.76
C GLU A 180 0.57 8.73 -2.00
N LEU A 181 0.53 7.90 -3.04
CA LEU A 181 -0.40 6.79 -3.13
C LEU A 181 0.29 5.53 -2.59
N TYR A 182 -0.22 4.99 -1.48
CA TYR A 182 0.29 3.78 -0.84
C TYR A 182 -0.83 2.74 -0.83
N PHE A 183 -0.71 1.70 -1.66
CA PHE A 183 -1.81 0.79 -1.89
C PHE A 183 -1.37 -0.65 -2.07
N SER A 184 -2.23 -1.57 -1.67
CA SER A 184 -2.04 -3.00 -1.88
C SER A 184 -3.10 -3.55 -2.83
N ASP A 185 -2.66 -4.37 -3.77
CA ASP A 185 -3.55 -5.03 -4.72
C ASP A 185 -2.95 -6.33 -5.27
N VAL A 186 -3.74 -7.05 -6.06
CA VAL A 186 -3.32 -8.26 -6.78
C VAL A 186 -2.65 -7.91 -8.11
N TYR A 187 -1.50 -8.50 -8.39
CA TYR A 187 -0.77 -8.32 -9.64
C TYR A 187 -0.54 -9.64 -10.33
N SER A 188 -0.59 -9.62 -11.67
CA SER A 188 -0.32 -10.77 -12.52
C SER A 188 1.09 -10.70 -13.13
N SER A 189 1.64 -11.85 -13.50
CA SER A 189 2.95 -11.95 -14.17
C SER A 189 2.94 -11.50 -15.63
N GLY A 190 1.75 -11.28 -16.21
CA GLY A 190 1.55 -10.82 -17.58
C GLY A 190 0.15 -10.26 -17.80
N ARG A 191 -0.12 -9.72 -18.99
CA ARG A 191 -1.47 -9.24 -19.35
C ARG A 191 -2.44 -10.40 -19.47
N LEU A 192 -3.47 -10.41 -18.62
CA LEU A 192 -4.52 -11.43 -18.61
C LEU A 192 -5.28 -11.48 -19.94
N THR A 193 -5.67 -12.68 -20.36
CA THR A 193 -6.50 -12.91 -21.55
C THR A 193 -7.93 -12.39 -21.35
N GLU A 194 -8.67 -12.17 -22.44
CA GLU A 194 -10.08 -11.78 -22.36
C GLU A 194 -10.94 -12.85 -21.66
N GLU A 195 -10.60 -14.12 -21.82
CA GLU A 195 -11.25 -15.24 -21.14
C GLU A 195 -11.13 -15.10 -19.62
N ILE A 196 -9.92 -14.86 -19.10
CA ILE A 196 -9.68 -14.65 -17.67
C ILE A 196 -10.41 -13.39 -17.17
N ARG A 197 -10.30 -12.28 -17.91
CA ARG A 197 -10.93 -11.00 -17.53
C ARG A 197 -12.44 -11.07 -17.44
N ASN A 198 -13.08 -11.89 -18.28
CA ASN A 198 -14.54 -12.05 -18.33
C ASN A 198 -15.06 -13.20 -17.44
N SER A 199 -14.18 -13.90 -16.71
CA SER A 199 -14.59 -15.00 -15.82
C SER A 199 -15.20 -14.46 -14.52
N ASN A 200 -16.50 -14.68 -14.32
CA ASN A 200 -17.20 -14.33 -13.08
C ASN A 200 -16.64 -15.07 -11.85
N VAL A 201 -16.12 -16.29 -12.05
CA VAL A 201 -15.53 -17.10 -10.98
C VAL A 201 -14.21 -16.47 -10.50
N LEU A 202 -13.34 -16.07 -11.44
CA LEU A 202 -12.06 -15.42 -11.11
C LEU A 202 -12.25 -13.97 -10.65
N TRP A 203 -13.34 -13.34 -11.06
CA TRP A 203 -13.72 -12.00 -10.62
C TRP A 203 -14.07 -11.97 -9.13
N GLY A 204 -14.85 -12.94 -8.65
CA GLY A 204 -15.17 -13.07 -7.23
C GLY A 204 -13.96 -13.36 -6.33
N GLU A 205 -12.82 -13.78 -6.90
CA GLU A 205 -11.55 -14.04 -6.21
C GLU A 205 -10.52 -12.90 -6.41
N CYS A 206 -10.93 -11.75 -6.96
CA CYS A 206 -10.07 -10.60 -7.24
C CYS A 206 -8.92 -10.89 -8.24
N LEU A 207 -8.99 -11.97 -9.02
CA LEU A 207 -7.92 -12.37 -9.95
C LEU A 207 -8.13 -11.82 -11.37
N SER A 208 -9.38 -11.74 -11.84
CA SER A 208 -9.66 -11.33 -13.23
C SER A 208 -9.36 -9.86 -13.52
N GLY A 209 -9.41 -9.02 -12.48
CA GLY A 209 -9.11 -7.59 -12.55
C GLY A 209 -7.63 -7.25 -12.31
N ALA A 210 -6.79 -8.27 -12.02
CA ALA A 210 -5.39 -8.06 -11.64
C ALA A 210 -4.60 -7.33 -12.73
N LEU A 211 -3.91 -6.27 -12.32
CA LEU A 211 -3.04 -5.49 -13.20
C LEU A 211 -1.74 -6.26 -13.46
N TRP A 212 -1.27 -6.26 -14.71
CA TRP A 212 0.10 -6.69 -14.98
C TRP A 212 1.07 -5.70 -14.34
N TRP A 213 2.01 -6.21 -13.54
CA TRP A 213 2.91 -5.35 -12.76
C TRP A 213 3.71 -4.33 -13.62
N GLU A 214 4.06 -4.65 -14.87
CA GLU A 214 4.73 -3.68 -15.78
C GLU A 214 3.78 -2.59 -16.27
N ASP A 215 2.49 -2.90 -16.45
CA ASP A 215 1.49 -1.89 -16.79
C ASP A 215 1.33 -0.87 -15.66
N LEU A 216 1.51 -1.26 -14.39
CA LEU A 216 1.55 -0.29 -13.28
C LEU A 216 2.69 0.73 -13.46
N MET A 217 3.87 0.27 -13.86
CA MET A 217 5.03 1.14 -14.06
C MET A 217 4.76 2.16 -15.16
N GLN A 218 4.20 1.70 -16.28
CA GLN A 218 3.84 2.53 -17.43
C GLN A 218 2.76 3.55 -17.06
N LEU A 219 1.67 3.09 -16.42
CA LEU A 219 0.58 3.96 -16.00
C LEU A 219 1.03 5.03 -15.00
N ALA A 220 1.87 4.66 -14.02
CA ALA A 220 2.41 5.61 -13.05
C ALA A 220 3.24 6.71 -13.75
N GLU A 221 4.07 6.32 -14.71
CA GLU A 221 4.86 7.22 -15.54
C GLU A 221 3.97 8.16 -16.38
N GLU A 222 2.95 7.61 -17.06
CA GLU A 222 2.02 8.38 -17.88
C GLU A 222 1.22 9.41 -17.06
N VAL A 223 0.89 9.09 -15.82
CA VAL A 223 0.17 9.98 -14.90
C VAL A 223 1.10 11.03 -14.29
N GLY A 224 2.37 10.71 -14.11
CA GLY A 224 3.39 11.62 -13.56
C GLY A 224 3.84 11.31 -12.14
N PHE A 225 3.52 10.13 -11.60
CA PHE A 225 4.09 9.66 -10.34
C PHE A 225 5.59 9.37 -10.48
N SER A 226 6.30 9.35 -9.34
CA SER A 226 7.61 8.71 -9.24
C SER A 226 7.52 7.24 -9.66
N PRO A 227 8.64 6.59 -10.07
CA PRO A 227 8.66 5.16 -10.29
C PRO A 227 8.03 4.40 -9.10
N PRO A 228 7.06 3.50 -9.32
CA PRO A 228 6.44 2.74 -8.24
C PRO A 228 7.47 1.92 -7.46
N ARG A 229 7.38 1.95 -6.14
CA ARG A 229 8.35 1.28 -5.25
C ARG A 229 7.67 0.14 -4.52
N PHE A 230 8.17 -1.08 -4.73
CA PHE A 230 7.65 -2.30 -4.09
C PHE A 230 8.02 -2.29 -2.60
N VAL A 231 7.02 -2.37 -1.72
CA VAL A 231 7.23 -2.36 -0.26
C VAL A 231 7.26 -3.78 0.28
N SER A 232 6.20 -4.53 0.01
CA SER A 232 6.02 -5.90 0.48
C SER A 232 5.07 -6.64 -0.44
N GLY A 233 5.08 -7.97 -0.36
CA GLY A 233 4.14 -8.79 -1.09
C GLY A 233 4.29 -10.27 -0.77
N ALA A 234 3.29 -11.04 -1.20
CA ALA A 234 3.24 -12.49 -1.05
C ALA A 234 2.67 -13.12 -2.33
N ALA A 235 3.22 -14.29 -2.71
CA ALA A 235 2.70 -15.05 -3.84
C ALA A 235 1.30 -15.59 -3.50
N ILE A 236 0.38 -15.51 -4.45
CA ILE A 236 -0.97 -16.05 -4.32
C ILE A 236 -0.99 -17.44 -4.94
N LYS A 237 -1.35 -18.44 -4.14
CA LYS A 237 -1.55 -19.80 -4.62
C LYS A 237 -3.02 -20.02 -4.92
N VAL A 238 -3.28 -20.51 -6.13
CA VAL A 238 -4.62 -20.94 -6.55
C VAL A 238 -4.64 -22.46 -6.44
N PHE A 239 -5.46 -23.01 -5.54
CA PHE A 239 -5.55 -24.46 -5.31
C PHE A 239 -6.65 -25.14 -6.11
N ASN A 240 -7.65 -24.38 -6.56
CA ASN A 240 -8.77 -24.92 -7.30
C ASN A 240 -8.34 -25.29 -8.73
N LYS A 241 -8.52 -26.56 -9.10
CA LYS A 241 -8.08 -27.08 -10.39
C LYS A 241 -8.76 -26.43 -11.60
N GLU A 242 -10.06 -26.18 -11.52
CA GLU A 242 -10.80 -25.49 -12.59
C GLU A 242 -10.27 -24.07 -12.80
N MET A 243 -9.96 -23.36 -11.72
CA MET A 243 -9.30 -22.04 -11.81
C MET A 243 -7.89 -22.15 -12.38
N GLN A 244 -7.09 -23.16 -11.97
CA GLN A 244 -5.76 -23.39 -12.54
C GLN A 244 -5.83 -23.64 -14.05
N ASP A 245 -6.80 -24.43 -14.52
CA ASP A 245 -6.99 -24.74 -15.93
C ASP A 245 -7.30 -23.47 -16.75
N ILE A 246 -8.09 -22.53 -16.20
CA ILE A 246 -8.39 -21.24 -16.84
C ILE A 246 -7.19 -20.28 -16.78
N LEU A 247 -6.48 -20.25 -15.65
CA LEU A 247 -5.36 -19.34 -15.42
C LEU A 247 -4.08 -19.75 -16.16
N GLY A 248 -3.93 -21.03 -16.51
CA GLY A 248 -2.73 -21.54 -17.16
C GLY A 248 -1.46 -21.18 -16.38
N ASP A 249 -0.49 -20.57 -17.06
CA ASP A 249 0.83 -20.21 -16.49
C ASP A 249 0.86 -18.84 -15.78
N PHE A 250 -0.28 -18.13 -15.69
CA PHE A 250 -0.30 -16.84 -15.00
C PHE A 250 -0.01 -17.04 -13.51
N LYS A 251 0.99 -16.31 -13.02
CA LYS A 251 1.30 -16.20 -11.59
C LYS A 251 0.68 -14.94 -11.03
N PHE A 252 0.29 -15.01 -9.77
CA PHE A 252 -0.31 -13.89 -9.05
C PHE A 252 0.42 -13.62 -7.74
N LEU A 253 0.44 -12.36 -7.34
CA LEU A 253 0.92 -11.94 -6.03
C LEU A 253 0.03 -10.81 -5.49
N SER A 254 -0.08 -10.72 -4.18
CA SER A 254 -0.54 -9.51 -3.50
C SER A 254 0.69 -8.67 -3.25
N ALA A 255 0.69 -7.40 -3.65
CA ALA A 255 1.79 -6.48 -3.37
C ALA A 255 1.31 -5.12 -2.93
N THR A 256 2.07 -4.55 -2.01
CA THR A 256 1.98 -3.16 -1.59
C THR A 256 3.02 -2.35 -2.33
N TYR A 257 2.55 -1.31 -3.02
CA TYR A 257 3.39 -0.33 -3.70
C TYR A 257 3.18 1.06 -3.09
N ARG A 258 4.22 1.89 -3.20
CA ARG A 258 4.13 3.33 -2.92
C ARG A 258 4.60 4.14 -4.12
N LEU A 259 3.82 5.15 -4.48
CA LEU A 259 4.02 6.06 -5.60
C LEU A 259 3.94 7.50 -5.08
N PHE A 260 4.99 8.30 -5.26
CA PHE A 260 5.03 9.68 -4.76
C PHE A 260 4.75 10.68 -5.86
N LYS A 261 4.08 11.77 -5.50
CA LYS A 261 3.95 12.97 -6.34
C LYS A 261 5.14 13.88 -6.09
N VAL A 262 6.22 13.65 -6.83
CA VAL A 262 7.44 14.47 -6.79
C VAL A 262 7.97 14.73 -8.21
N PRO A 263 8.73 15.81 -8.43
CA PRO A 263 9.30 16.11 -9.75
C PRO A 263 10.20 14.97 -10.26
N ARG A 264 9.90 14.42 -11.44
CA ARG A 264 10.68 13.35 -12.05
C ARG A 264 12.04 13.85 -12.54
N GLY A 265 13.09 13.05 -12.34
CA GLY A 265 14.43 13.29 -12.90
C GLY A 265 15.13 14.55 -12.39
N ALA A 266 14.61 15.20 -11.35
CA ALA A 266 15.18 16.41 -10.78
C ALA A 266 16.30 16.12 -9.77
N GLY A 267 16.26 14.94 -9.13
CA GLY A 267 17.17 14.56 -8.08
C GLY A 267 18.52 14.08 -8.60
N LYS A 268 19.56 14.32 -7.79
CA LYS A 268 20.87 13.69 -7.93
C LYS A 268 21.08 12.72 -6.76
N PRO A 269 21.90 11.67 -6.93
CA PRO A 269 22.26 10.82 -5.80
C PRO A 269 22.80 11.65 -4.62
N ARG A 270 22.42 11.25 -3.41
CA ARG A 270 22.81 11.94 -2.17
C ARG A 270 23.04 10.94 -1.05
N GLU A 271 23.91 11.31 -0.12
CA GLU A 271 24.02 10.62 1.16
C GLU A 271 23.00 11.21 2.14
N VAL A 272 22.29 10.34 2.85
CA VAL A 272 21.26 10.71 3.83
C VAL A 272 21.48 9.96 5.13
N VAL A 273 21.00 10.54 6.23
CA VAL A 273 21.03 9.92 7.56
C VAL A 273 19.62 9.95 8.15
N TYR A 274 19.06 8.78 8.42
CA TYR A 274 17.80 8.65 9.16
C TYR A 274 18.00 9.01 10.64
N GLN A 275 17.16 9.90 11.15
CA GLN A 275 17.25 10.44 12.52
C GLN A 275 16.33 9.71 13.52
N GLY A 276 15.57 8.70 13.06
CA GLY A 276 14.54 8.08 13.89
C GLY A 276 13.25 8.91 13.93
N GLY A 277 12.46 8.72 14.97
CA GLY A 277 11.28 9.55 15.25
C GLY A 277 10.02 9.22 14.43
N ILE A 278 10.04 8.13 13.66
CA ILE A 278 8.83 7.51 13.12
C ILE A 278 8.37 6.44 14.12
N THR A 279 7.12 6.55 14.60
CA THR A 279 6.56 5.60 15.58
C THR A 279 6.63 4.15 15.10
N GLY A 280 7.20 3.28 15.92
CA GLY A 280 7.41 1.86 15.61
C GLY A 280 8.56 1.57 14.65
N MET A 281 9.29 2.61 14.21
CA MET A 281 10.45 2.55 13.33
C MET A 281 11.61 3.35 13.92
N GLU A 282 11.73 3.37 15.25
CA GLU A 282 12.68 4.22 15.98
C GLU A 282 14.14 3.87 15.69
N GLU A 283 14.45 2.61 15.40
CA GLU A 283 15.82 2.15 15.13
C GLU A 283 16.13 2.00 13.64
N SER A 284 15.11 1.68 12.83
CA SER A 284 15.26 1.41 11.41
C SER A 284 13.95 1.65 10.68
N PHE A 285 14.03 2.23 9.48
CA PHE A 285 12.90 2.46 8.60
C PHE A 285 13.18 1.90 7.20
N SER A 286 12.26 1.09 6.68
CA SER A 286 12.33 0.60 5.30
C SER A 286 11.36 1.40 4.43
N LEU A 287 11.89 2.18 3.50
CA LEU A 287 11.07 2.93 2.54
C LEU A 287 10.40 1.97 1.55
N ASP A 288 11.15 0.97 1.10
CA ASP A 288 10.76 -0.04 0.11
C ASP A 288 11.64 -1.30 0.26
N SER A 289 11.56 -2.26 -0.66
CA SER A 289 12.36 -3.49 -0.63
C SER A 289 13.85 -3.32 -0.91
N GLN A 290 14.29 -2.16 -1.39
CA GLN A 290 15.66 -1.85 -1.78
C GLN A 290 16.39 -0.98 -0.75
N TYR A 291 15.65 -0.08 -0.09
CA TYR A 291 16.17 0.92 0.85
C TYR A 291 15.64 0.72 2.27
N THR A 292 16.57 0.39 3.16
CA THR A 292 16.40 0.35 4.61
C THR A 292 17.43 1.28 5.26
N PHE A 293 16.97 2.15 6.15
CA PHE A 293 17.77 3.16 6.82
C PHE A 293 17.80 2.87 8.31
N LYS A 294 18.99 2.59 8.85
CA LYS A 294 19.20 2.52 10.30
C LYS A 294 19.54 3.89 10.85
N VAL A 295 19.13 4.15 12.07
CA VAL A 295 19.39 5.44 12.71
C VAL A 295 20.89 5.72 12.80
N ASN A 296 21.27 6.95 12.46
CA ASN A 296 22.64 7.46 12.45
C ASN A 296 23.60 6.79 11.45
N GLU A 297 23.12 5.89 10.59
CA GLU A 297 23.92 5.34 9.49
C GLU A 297 23.78 6.21 8.23
N VAL A 298 24.90 6.41 7.53
CA VAL A 298 24.95 7.12 6.25
C VAL A 298 24.56 6.14 5.15
N VAL A 299 23.56 6.50 4.35
CA VAL A 299 23.09 5.70 3.22
C VAL A 299 23.11 6.55 1.95
N GLU A 300 23.73 6.07 0.88
CA GLU A 300 23.63 6.68 -0.43
C GLU A 300 22.30 6.29 -1.10
N VAL A 301 21.54 7.27 -1.57
CA VAL A 301 20.27 7.08 -2.25
C VAL A 301 20.30 7.62 -3.67
N ASP A 302 19.48 7.04 -4.54
CA ASP A 302 19.28 7.56 -5.89
C ASP A 302 18.57 8.94 -5.88
N GLY A 303 18.51 9.60 -7.04
CA GLY A 303 17.91 10.92 -7.17
C GLY A 303 16.41 10.95 -6.85
N ASP A 304 15.66 9.91 -7.19
CA ASP A 304 14.22 9.85 -6.94
C ASP A 304 13.94 9.72 -5.44
N VAL A 305 14.68 8.85 -4.75
CA VAL A 305 14.61 8.71 -3.28
C VAL A 305 15.07 9.99 -2.59
N ALA A 306 16.11 10.67 -3.08
CA ALA A 306 16.52 11.95 -2.53
C ALA A 306 15.40 13.00 -2.60
N GLU A 307 14.67 13.09 -3.73
CA GLU A 307 13.52 14.00 -3.86
C GLU A 307 12.35 13.58 -2.96
N ILE A 308 12.04 12.28 -2.87
CA ILE A 308 11.02 11.75 -1.96
C ILE A 308 11.33 12.15 -0.52
N LEU A 309 12.54 11.83 -0.04
CA LEU A 309 12.96 12.12 1.32
C LEU A 309 13.09 13.63 1.58
N THR A 310 13.24 14.47 0.57
CA THR A 310 13.31 15.94 0.74
C THR A 310 11.94 16.60 0.79
N ARG A 311 10.97 16.10 -0.01
CA ARG A 311 9.71 16.82 -0.27
C ARG A 311 8.49 16.22 0.41
N SER A 312 8.55 14.97 0.81
CA SER A 312 7.44 14.29 1.46
C SER A 312 7.43 14.54 2.97
N ARG A 313 6.42 14.00 3.64
CA ARG A 313 6.31 13.98 5.11
C ARG A 313 7.50 13.33 5.85
N PHE A 314 8.41 12.67 5.13
CA PHE A 314 9.63 12.11 5.71
C PHE A 314 10.75 13.14 5.88
N SER A 315 10.60 14.37 5.38
CA SER A 315 11.68 15.35 5.29
C SER A 315 12.34 15.72 6.62
N ASP A 316 11.57 15.77 7.70
CA ASP A 316 12.09 16.09 9.03
C ASP A 316 12.73 14.87 9.73
N LYS A 317 12.62 13.68 9.12
CA LYS A 317 13.19 12.42 9.65
C LYS A 317 14.56 12.10 9.06
N PHE A 318 15.00 12.86 8.05
CA PHE A 318 16.24 12.62 7.33
C PHE A 318 17.10 13.88 7.24
N THR A 319 18.40 13.70 7.47
CA THR A 319 19.41 14.74 7.22
C THR A 319 20.07 14.46 5.89
N MET A 320 20.06 15.44 4.98
CA MET A 320 20.76 15.40 3.70
C MET A 320 22.21 15.86 3.89
N LEU A 321 23.19 15.03 3.53
CA LEU A 321 24.59 15.40 3.65
C LEU A 321 25.05 16.28 2.47
N PRO A 322 25.98 17.23 2.69
CA PRO A 322 26.54 18.05 1.62
C PRO A 322 27.37 17.19 0.65
N PRO A 323 27.36 17.49 -0.66
CA PRO A 323 28.18 16.79 -1.64
C PRO A 323 29.69 16.92 -1.30
N GLY A 324 30.41 15.80 -1.21
CA GLY A 324 31.88 15.80 -1.08
C GLY A 324 32.46 15.77 0.34
N GLY A 325 31.68 15.35 1.36
CA GLY A 325 32.23 15.00 2.67
C GLY A 325 33.15 13.75 2.62
N PRO A 326 33.98 13.51 3.65
CA PRO A 326 34.78 12.28 3.73
C PRO A 326 33.84 11.07 3.75
N SER A 327 33.79 10.36 2.62
CA SER A 327 32.95 9.18 2.40
C SER A 327 33.33 8.08 3.39
N GLN A 328 32.44 7.83 4.35
CA GLN A 328 32.45 6.62 5.18
C GLN A 328 31.36 5.68 4.68
N THR A 329 31.41 5.29 3.40
CA THR A 329 30.47 4.29 2.88
C THR A 329 30.89 2.90 3.32
N CYS A 330 30.14 2.30 4.24
CA CYS A 330 30.09 0.84 4.36
C CYS A 330 28.96 0.30 3.46
N GLY A 331 29.26 0.12 2.16
CA GLY A 331 28.58 -0.86 1.30
C GLY A 331 27.37 -0.42 0.45
N ALA A 332 27.45 -0.85 -0.82
CA ALA A 332 26.46 -0.90 -1.91
C ALA A 332 26.06 0.41 -2.62
N SER A 333 26.31 0.41 -3.94
CA SER A 333 25.97 1.39 -4.98
C SER A 333 24.47 1.74 -5.04
N PRO A 334 24.06 2.87 -5.65
CA PRO A 334 22.65 3.26 -5.75
C PRO A 334 21.86 2.22 -6.54
N LYS A 335 20.85 1.62 -5.89
CA LYS A 335 20.00 0.59 -6.49
C LYS A 335 18.96 1.25 -7.40
N ALA A 336 19.38 1.52 -8.63
CA ALA A 336 18.54 2.00 -9.70
C ALA A 336 17.94 0.80 -10.46
N GLY A 337 16.63 0.59 -10.34
CA GLY A 337 15.91 -0.35 -11.18
C GLY A 337 14.52 -0.64 -10.64
N THR A 338 13.53 -0.63 -11.54
CA THR A 338 12.26 -1.31 -11.29
C THR A 338 12.55 -2.78 -11.07
N VAL A 339 12.13 -3.32 -9.93
CA VAL A 339 12.38 -4.72 -9.60
C VAL A 339 11.16 -5.55 -9.95
N ASN A 340 11.38 -6.69 -10.61
CA ASN A 340 10.33 -7.67 -10.86
C ASN A 340 9.83 -8.24 -9.51
N PRO A 341 8.57 -7.97 -9.11
CA PRO A 341 8.06 -8.41 -7.81
C PRO A 341 7.96 -9.94 -7.70
N PHE A 342 7.83 -10.65 -8.83
CA PHE A 342 7.79 -12.11 -8.85
C PHE A 342 9.15 -12.73 -8.51
N GLU A 343 10.26 -12.09 -8.91
CA GLU A 343 11.61 -12.55 -8.57
C GLU A 343 11.94 -12.27 -7.09
N LEU A 344 11.55 -11.10 -6.58
CA LEU A 344 11.77 -10.72 -5.17
C LEU A 344 11.14 -11.70 -4.18
N ILE A 345 9.92 -12.17 -4.46
CA ILE A 345 9.19 -13.08 -3.57
C ILE A 345 9.75 -14.51 -3.64
N HIS A 346 10.20 -14.94 -4.83
CA HIS A 346 10.86 -16.25 -4.96
C HIS A 346 12.13 -16.32 -4.10
N HIS A 347 13.00 -15.30 -4.14
CA HIS A 347 14.22 -15.29 -3.33
C HIS A 347 13.99 -15.26 -1.81
N ARG A 348 12.86 -14.72 -1.33
CA ARG A 348 12.50 -14.76 0.10
C ARG A 348 12.03 -16.14 0.58
N SER A 349 11.56 -16.98 -0.34
CA SER A 349 11.07 -18.33 -0.03
C SER A 349 12.20 -19.36 0.10
N ASP A 350 13.39 -19.04 -0.43
CA ASP A 350 14.56 -19.91 -0.49
C ASP A 350 15.60 -19.64 0.62
N VAL A 351 15.28 -18.83 1.63
CA VAL A 351 16.13 -18.65 2.83
C VAL A 351 15.60 -19.53 3.97
N PRO A 352 16.24 -20.68 4.28
CA PRO A 352 15.91 -21.45 5.47
C PRO A 352 16.29 -20.63 6.70
N GLY A 353 15.43 -20.65 7.71
CA GLY A 353 15.55 -19.84 8.93
C GLY A 353 16.95 -19.84 9.54
N SER A 354 17.39 -18.66 9.96
CA SER A 354 18.61 -18.49 10.75
C SER A 354 18.49 -19.30 12.04
N THR A 355 19.08 -20.48 12.05
CA THR A 355 19.32 -21.24 13.27
C THR A 355 20.30 -20.48 14.14
N THR A 356 19.84 -20.18 15.34
CA THR A 356 20.63 -19.79 16.51
C THR A 356 21.77 -20.77 16.81
N GLY A 357 22.96 -20.25 17.13
CA GLY A 357 24.08 -20.96 17.77
C GLY A 357 25.42 -20.71 17.05
N GLY A 358 26.50 -20.26 17.69
CA GLY A 358 26.75 -19.98 19.10
C GLY A 358 28.14 -19.37 19.31
N CYS A 359 28.28 -18.78 20.50
CA CYS A 359 29.46 -18.44 21.30
C CYS A 359 30.84 -18.18 20.66
N CYS A 360 31.36 -17.01 21.06
CA CYS A 360 32.77 -16.65 21.12
C CYS A 360 33.69 -17.79 21.62
N GLY A 361 34.73 -18.07 20.85
CA GLY A 361 35.92 -18.79 21.28
C GLY A 361 37.14 -17.87 21.13
N THR A 362 37.57 -17.28 22.24
CA THR A 362 38.89 -16.67 22.40
C THR A 362 39.97 -17.73 22.17
N GLN A 363 40.97 -17.45 21.35
CA GLN A 363 42.27 -18.10 21.50
C GLN A 363 43.42 -17.08 21.49
N PRO A 364 44.47 -17.33 22.30
CA PRO A 364 45.45 -16.34 22.67
C PRO A 364 46.68 -16.36 21.77
N THR A 365 47.37 -15.23 21.82
CA THR A 365 48.76 -14.99 21.41
C THR A 365 49.71 -16.17 21.57
N GLY A 366 50.54 -16.40 20.55
CA GLY A 366 51.76 -17.21 20.64
C GLY A 366 52.76 -16.84 19.54
N CYS A 367 53.83 -16.12 19.92
CA CYS A 367 55.00 -15.82 19.10
C CYS A 367 56.01 -16.98 19.06
N CYS A 368 56.82 -16.98 18.00
CA CYS A 368 58.18 -17.54 17.84
C CYS A 368 58.39 -19.07 17.92
N ASN A 369 58.79 -19.67 16.79
CA ASN A 369 60.20 -19.95 16.48
C ASN A 369 60.43 -20.04 14.97
#